data_AF-A0A3D5HKQ6-F1
#
_entry.id   AF-A0A3D5HKQ6-F1
#
_cell.length_a   1.000
_cell.length_b   1.000
_cell.length_c   1.000
_cell.angle_alpha   90.00
_cell.angle_beta   90.00
_cell.angle_gamma   90.00
#
_symmetry.space_group_name_H-M   'P 1'
#
loop_
_entity.id
_entity.type
_entity.pdbx_description
1 polymer ?
#
loop_
_entity_poly.entity_id
_entity_poly.type
_entity_poly.pdbx_seq_one_letter_code
_entity_poly.pdbx_strand_id
1 'polypeptide(L)'
;MSDTNNNNSSNTAKIISGIILGLILFCGLYVVGIYLDLYGKTRDAGVIQAGGLAPEIISQRVDTQQAAIGQMDENNEAQILFGDLHVHSTFSTDAFLWSMPLYGGEGVYPIADACDYARYCSGIDFWAITDHAEATTKKRWSQTKQSLRDCNARAGDPSNPDMISYLGFEWSQVGATPETHYGHKNVIFEGLEDKELAMRPIASGGLATEVLRNQSSNMMPRSTVFLDFENRQVYYDIRKYLAEIGEAPSCDPSLPSNELPEDCFEIAETPADLVKRLGQQNLDPLIIPHGSSWGFYTPFLTTWDKQLKTAMYPDKFKLIEIMSGHGNSEEYRDYKNAIPGEDGMLACPEPTENFTPLC
;
A
#
# COMPACT_ATOMS: atom_id res chain seq x y z
N MET A 1 6.45 67.08 37.33
CA MET A 1 6.72 66.45 36.02
C MET A 1 7.26 65.00 36.15
N SER A 2 6.94 64.29 37.25
CA SER A 2 7.52 62.96 37.56
C SER A 2 6.50 61.80 37.64
N ASP A 3 5.19 62.07 37.64
CA ASP A 3 4.16 61.04 37.87
C ASP A 3 3.57 60.42 36.59
N THR A 4 3.76 61.05 35.43
CA THR A 4 3.24 60.55 34.15
C THR A 4 4.05 59.38 33.58
N ASN A 5 5.33 59.23 33.94
CA ASN A 5 6.18 58.15 33.43
C ASN A 5 5.95 56.80 34.14
N ASN A 6 5.56 56.80 35.42
CA ASN A 6 5.32 55.56 36.17
C ASN A 6 3.99 54.87 35.80
N ASN A 7 2.93 55.64 35.49
CA ASN A 7 1.65 55.08 35.08
C ASN A 7 1.69 54.44 33.67
N ASN A 8 2.47 55.01 32.76
CA ASN A 8 2.68 54.39 31.44
C ASN A 8 3.41 53.05 31.57
N SER A 9 4.48 52.97 32.36
CA SER A 9 5.23 51.72 32.59
C SER A 9 4.36 50.60 33.18
N SER A 10 3.49 50.90 34.16
CA SER A 10 2.57 49.94 34.78
C SER A 10 1.51 49.41 33.81
N ASN A 11 0.95 50.28 32.96
CA ASN A 11 -0.02 49.87 31.94
C ASN A 11 0.64 49.03 30.83
N THR A 12 1.85 49.38 30.41
CA THR A 12 2.61 48.60 29.43
C THR A 12 2.94 47.20 29.99
N ALA A 13 3.33 47.08 31.25
CA ALA A 13 3.61 45.79 31.90
C ALA A 13 2.37 44.87 31.98
N LYS A 14 1.20 45.44 32.26
CA LYS A 14 -0.08 44.69 32.27
C LYS A 14 -0.47 44.21 30.89
N ILE A 15 -0.31 45.04 29.86
CA ILE A 15 -0.57 44.68 28.47
C ILE A 15 0.37 43.54 28.03
N ILE A 16 1.66 43.67 28.31
CA ILE A 16 2.66 42.64 28.02
C ILE A 16 2.32 41.33 28.75
N SER A 17 1.97 41.39 30.03
CA SER A 17 1.59 40.19 30.81
C SER A 17 0.33 39.52 30.26
N GLY A 18 -0.67 40.31 29.84
CA GLY A 18 -1.87 39.80 29.19
C GLY A 18 -1.58 39.12 27.86
N ILE A 19 -0.69 39.70 27.04
CA ILE A 19 -0.23 39.10 25.78
C ILE A 19 0.50 37.78 26.03
N ILE A 20 1.43 37.75 27.00
CA ILE A 20 2.18 36.54 27.36
C ILE A 20 1.22 35.43 27.84
N LEU A 21 0.27 35.76 28.73
CA LEU A 21 -0.71 34.80 29.20
C LEU A 21 -1.59 34.27 28.04
N GLY A 22 -2.01 35.15 27.14
CA GLY A 22 -2.75 34.77 25.93
C GLY A 22 -1.97 33.82 25.03
N LEU A 23 -0.67 34.09 24.81
CA LEU A 23 0.21 33.21 24.02
C LEU A 23 0.41 31.85 24.69
N ILE A 24 0.62 31.81 26.01
CA ILE A 24 0.76 30.54 26.75
C ILE A 24 -0.53 29.72 26.63
N LEU A 25 -1.70 30.35 26.80
CA LEU A 25 -2.98 29.67 26.70
C LEU A 25 -3.21 29.14 25.27
N PHE A 26 -2.89 29.94 24.26
CA PHE A 26 -2.98 29.53 22.86
C PHE A 26 -2.07 28.34 22.55
N CYS A 27 -0.79 28.41 22.93
CA CYS A 27 0.15 27.30 22.75
C CYS A 27 -0.30 26.06 23.53
N GLY A 28 -0.79 26.23 24.76
CA GLY A 28 -1.33 25.14 25.57
C GLY A 28 -2.53 24.44 24.91
N LEU A 29 -3.49 25.22 24.41
CA LEU A 29 -4.65 24.69 23.67
C LEU A 29 -4.23 23.99 22.37
N TYR A 30 -3.26 24.55 21.65
CA TYR A 30 -2.73 23.93 20.44
C TYR A 30 -2.08 22.57 20.75
N VAL A 31 -1.24 22.50 21.80
CA VAL A 31 -0.64 21.24 22.25
C VAL A 31 -1.71 20.25 22.69
N VAL A 32 -2.72 20.67 23.46
CA VAL A 32 -3.85 19.80 23.81
C VAL A 32 -4.54 19.27 22.55
N GLY A 33 -4.76 20.10 21.52
CA GLY A 33 -5.32 19.66 20.25
C GLY A 33 -4.49 18.61 19.52
N ILE A 34 -3.15 18.70 19.60
CA ILE A 34 -2.23 17.67 19.09
C ILE A 34 -2.45 16.36 19.84
N TYR A 35 -2.55 16.41 21.17
CA TYR A 35 -2.73 15.22 21.99
C TYR A 35 -4.13 14.60 21.91
N LEU A 36 -5.10 15.35 21.42
CA LEU A 36 -6.46 14.90 21.10
C LEU A 36 -6.65 14.53 19.62
N ASP A 37 -5.59 14.51 18.81
CA ASP A 37 -5.62 14.15 17.37
C ASP A 37 -6.60 14.99 16.53
N LEU A 38 -6.81 16.27 16.89
CA LEU A 38 -7.85 17.13 16.28
C LEU A 38 -7.50 17.72 14.91
N TYR A 39 -6.23 17.63 14.48
CA TYR A 39 -5.73 18.35 13.30
C TYR A 39 -5.51 17.46 12.06
N GLY A 40 -5.72 16.15 12.19
CA GLY A 40 -5.53 15.21 11.10
C GLY A 40 -6.69 15.23 10.10
N LYS A 41 -6.37 15.09 8.82
CA LYS A 41 -7.35 15.06 7.73
C LYS A 41 -7.28 13.73 7.01
N THR A 42 -8.42 13.05 6.91
CA THR A 42 -8.59 11.87 6.06
C THR A 42 -8.13 12.16 4.63
N ARG A 43 -7.32 11.29 4.06
CA ARG A 43 -6.90 11.37 2.65
C ARG A 43 -8.05 10.96 1.72
N ASP A 44 -8.03 11.48 0.51
CA ASP A 44 -8.92 11.09 -0.58
C ASP A 44 -8.11 10.52 -1.76
N ALA A 45 -8.82 10.00 -2.76
CA ALA A 45 -8.19 9.39 -3.93
C ALA A 45 -7.62 10.41 -4.92
N GLY A 46 -7.63 11.71 -4.60
CA GLY A 46 -7.20 12.79 -5.49
C GLY A 46 -8.17 13.03 -6.64
N VAL A 47 -7.73 13.85 -7.59
CA VAL A 47 -8.48 14.18 -8.81
C VAL A 47 -7.57 13.94 -10.00
N ILE A 48 -7.97 13.04 -10.90
CA ILE A 48 -7.25 12.74 -12.13
C ILE A 48 -7.25 14.01 -13.00
N GLN A 49 -6.05 14.56 -13.23
CA GLN A 49 -5.86 15.80 -13.97
C GLN A 49 -5.80 15.56 -15.46
N ALA A 50 -5.23 14.43 -15.87
CA ALA A 50 -4.90 14.22 -17.26
C ALA A 50 -6.07 13.62 -18.06
N GLY A 51 -6.11 13.97 -19.34
CA GLY A 51 -7.03 13.37 -20.30
C GLY A 51 -6.51 12.03 -20.81
N GLY A 52 -7.27 11.40 -21.70
CA GLY A 52 -6.72 10.31 -22.51
C GLY A 52 -5.65 10.80 -23.48
N LEU A 53 -4.80 9.88 -23.91
CA LEU A 53 -3.85 10.14 -25.00
C LEU A 53 -4.61 10.46 -26.29
N ALA A 54 -3.99 11.31 -27.12
CA ALA A 54 -4.55 11.65 -28.41
C ALA A 54 -4.64 10.39 -29.30
N PRO A 55 -5.75 10.17 -30.06
CA PRO A 55 -5.91 8.99 -30.91
C PRO A 55 -4.75 8.78 -31.90
N GLU A 56 -4.11 9.86 -32.36
CA GLU A 56 -2.96 9.80 -33.27
C GLU A 56 -1.75 9.14 -32.60
N ILE A 57 -1.54 9.34 -31.30
CA ILE A 57 -0.47 8.68 -30.53
C ILE A 57 -0.75 7.18 -30.45
N ILE A 58 -2.01 6.79 -30.19
CA ILE A 58 -2.42 5.39 -30.11
C ILE A 58 -2.23 4.72 -31.48
N SER A 59 -2.70 5.35 -32.56
CA SER A 59 -2.51 4.86 -33.93
C SER A 59 -1.03 4.69 -34.27
N GLN A 60 -0.18 5.67 -33.90
CA GLN A 60 1.25 5.59 -34.15
C GLN A 60 1.92 4.42 -33.41
N ARG A 61 1.49 4.11 -32.17
CA ARG A 61 1.96 2.93 -31.43
C ARG A 61 1.59 1.64 -32.17
N VAL A 62 0.34 1.52 -32.60
CA VAL A 62 -0.14 0.37 -33.38
C VAL A 62 0.66 0.21 -34.67
N ASP A 63 0.81 1.27 -35.46
CA ASP A 63 1.56 1.25 -36.72
C ASP A 63 3.02 0.84 -36.50
N THR A 64 3.64 1.31 -35.41
CA THR A 64 5.02 0.96 -35.05
C THR A 64 5.15 -0.52 -34.69
N GLN A 65 4.22 -1.07 -33.91
CA GLN A 65 4.22 -2.50 -33.59
C GLN A 65 3.97 -3.35 -34.84
N GLN A 66 3.00 -2.98 -35.68
CA GLN A 66 2.70 -3.69 -36.94
C GLN A 66 3.88 -3.67 -37.91
N ALA A 67 4.59 -2.54 -38.02
CA ALA A 67 5.80 -2.46 -38.83
C ALA A 67 6.93 -3.37 -38.31
N ALA A 68 7.05 -3.55 -36.99
CA ALA A 68 8.02 -4.47 -36.39
C ALA A 68 7.62 -5.94 -36.60
N ILE A 69 6.34 -6.28 -36.39
CA ILE A 69 5.79 -7.62 -36.61
C ILE A 69 5.93 -8.04 -38.07
N GLY A 70 5.68 -7.14 -39.02
CA GLY A 70 5.83 -7.42 -40.46
C GLY A 70 7.27 -7.76 -40.89
N GLN A 71 8.26 -7.60 -40.01
CA GLN A 71 9.65 -8.04 -40.22
C GLN A 71 9.95 -9.41 -39.59
N MET A 72 9.01 -9.99 -38.84
CA MET A 72 9.13 -11.28 -38.18
C MET A 72 8.44 -12.36 -39.03
N ASP A 73 9.06 -13.55 -39.13
CA ASP A 73 8.54 -14.67 -39.92
C ASP A 73 7.33 -15.38 -39.26
N GLU A 74 6.99 -15.04 -38.01
CA GLU A 74 5.93 -15.71 -37.25
C GLU A 74 4.94 -14.72 -36.61
N ASN A 75 3.65 -15.02 -36.84
CA ASN A 75 2.45 -14.51 -36.18
C ASN A 75 2.15 -13.00 -36.31
N ASN A 76 1.46 -12.63 -37.40
CA ASN A 76 1.06 -11.26 -37.76
C ASN A 76 0.00 -10.61 -36.85
N GLU A 77 -0.33 -11.20 -35.70
CA GLU A 77 -1.41 -10.75 -34.81
C GLU A 77 -0.96 -10.49 -33.35
N ALA A 78 0.32 -10.67 -33.02
CA ALA A 78 0.80 -10.54 -31.64
C ALA A 78 1.05 -9.06 -31.26
N GLN A 79 0.48 -8.60 -30.14
CA GLN A 79 0.76 -7.28 -29.57
C GLN A 79 1.67 -7.42 -28.34
N ILE A 80 2.63 -6.51 -28.16
CA ILE A 80 3.40 -6.40 -26.92
C ILE A 80 2.83 -5.26 -26.10
N LEU A 81 2.47 -5.55 -24.86
CA LEU A 81 1.98 -4.58 -23.89
C LEU A 81 2.93 -4.50 -22.70
N PHE A 82 3.20 -3.29 -22.23
CA PHE A 82 3.99 -3.02 -21.05
C PHE A 82 3.06 -2.59 -19.92
N GLY A 83 3.27 -3.12 -18.72
CA GLY A 83 2.43 -2.75 -17.59
C GLY A 83 3.03 -3.02 -16.23
N ASP A 84 2.34 -2.51 -15.22
CA ASP A 84 2.73 -2.60 -13.82
C ASP A 84 1.57 -3.13 -12.95
N LEU A 85 1.70 -4.34 -12.44
CA LEU A 85 0.66 -5.02 -11.67
C LEU A 85 0.82 -4.89 -10.16
N HIS A 86 1.68 -3.98 -9.70
CA HIS A 86 1.99 -3.82 -8.28
C HIS A 86 2.24 -2.35 -7.92
N VAL A 87 1.16 -1.57 -7.86
CA VAL A 87 1.23 -0.13 -7.55
C VAL A 87 0.57 0.17 -6.21
N HIS A 88 1.26 0.93 -5.37
CA HIS A 88 0.75 1.46 -4.11
C HIS A 88 0.52 2.97 -4.19
N SER A 89 -0.50 3.43 -3.49
CA SER A 89 -0.83 4.84 -3.28
C SER A 89 -0.78 5.17 -1.79
N THR A 90 -1.04 6.43 -1.44
CA THR A 90 -1.18 6.84 -0.03
C THR A 90 -2.38 6.24 0.71
N PHE A 91 -3.19 5.39 0.06
CA PHE A 91 -4.13 4.52 0.76
C PHE A 91 -3.47 3.28 1.35
N SER A 92 -2.29 2.88 0.86
CA SER A 92 -1.44 1.87 1.48
C SER A 92 -0.61 2.44 2.64
N THR A 93 -0.29 1.58 3.63
CA THR A 93 0.41 2.02 4.86
C THR A 93 1.86 2.35 4.58
N ASP A 94 2.53 1.53 3.76
CA ASP A 94 3.93 1.66 3.43
C ASP A 94 4.19 2.90 2.57
N ALA A 95 3.43 3.09 1.48
CA ALA A 95 3.55 4.23 0.60
C ALA A 95 3.26 5.54 1.34
N PHE A 96 2.29 5.56 2.27
CA PHE A 96 2.09 6.74 3.11
C PHE A 96 3.23 6.93 4.13
N LEU A 97 3.72 5.88 4.77
CA LEU A 97 4.82 6.00 5.72
C LEU A 97 6.10 6.53 5.05
N TRP A 98 6.49 5.95 3.92
CA TRP A 98 7.73 6.26 3.21
C TRP A 98 7.67 7.56 2.39
N SER A 99 6.48 8.09 2.11
CA SER A 99 6.32 9.41 1.48
C SER A 99 6.54 10.58 2.42
N MET A 100 6.64 10.35 3.74
CA MET A 100 6.80 11.45 4.69
C MET A 100 8.23 12.01 4.70
N PRO A 101 8.38 13.34 4.93
CA PRO A 101 9.69 13.99 4.99
C PRO A 101 10.65 13.40 6.03
N LEU A 102 10.14 12.94 7.17
CA LEU A 102 10.94 12.26 8.21
C LEU A 102 11.71 11.03 7.67
N TYR A 103 11.17 10.36 6.66
CA TYR A 103 11.77 9.20 6.01
C TYR A 103 12.47 9.54 4.69
N GLY A 104 12.62 10.83 4.37
CA GLY A 104 13.22 11.29 3.12
C GLY A 104 12.29 11.19 1.91
N GLY A 105 10.98 11.00 2.12
CA GLY A 105 9.99 10.97 1.05
C GLY A 105 9.77 12.34 0.41
N GLU A 106 9.44 12.32 -0.89
CA GLU A 106 9.28 13.53 -1.70
C GLU A 106 7.85 14.09 -1.72
N GLY A 107 6.88 13.34 -1.21
CA GLY A 107 5.49 13.75 -1.20
C GLY A 107 4.50 12.59 -1.15
N VAL A 108 3.27 12.91 -0.75
CA VAL A 108 2.14 11.98 -0.65
C VAL A 108 1.36 11.95 -1.97
N TYR A 109 1.31 10.78 -2.62
CA TYR A 109 0.64 10.62 -3.92
C TYR A 109 -0.67 9.82 -3.80
N PRO A 110 -1.84 10.39 -4.14
CA PRO A 110 -3.11 9.68 -4.17
C PRO A 110 -3.24 8.76 -5.40
N ILE A 111 -4.30 7.93 -5.43
CA ILE A 111 -4.59 7.01 -6.56
C ILE A 111 -4.70 7.75 -7.90
N ALA A 112 -5.27 8.95 -7.91
CA ALA A 112 -5.36 9.77 -9.12
C ALA A 112 -3.98 10.08 -9.73
N ASP A 113 -2.97 10.35 -8.90
CA ASP A 113 -1.61 10.61 -9.36
C ASP A 113 -0.99 9.35 -9.97
N ALA A 114 -1.30 8.16 -9.44
CA ALA A 114 -0.88 6.90 -10.04
C ALA A 114 -1.48 6.71 -11.45
N CYS A 115 -2.76 7.04 -11.65
CA CYS A 115 -3.40 7.03 -12.97
C CYS A 115 -2.71 8.00 -13.97
N ASP A 116 -2.45 9.23 -13.54
CA ASP A 116 -1.79 10.24 -14.39
C ASP A 116 -0.32 9.85 -14.69
N TYR A 117 0.39 9.33 -13.68
CA TYR A 117 1.77 8.89 -13.80
C TYR A 117 1.92 7.68 -14.72
N ALA A 118 1.06 6.67 -14.58
CA ALA A 118 1.03 5.51 -15.46
C ALA A 118 0.84 5.94 -16.92
N ARG A 119 -0.11 6.85 -17.17
CA ARG A 119 -0.44 7.32 -18.52
C ARG A 119 0.64 8.17 -19.16
N TYR A 120 1.20 9.14 -18.44
CA TYR A 120 2.07 10.17 -19.05
C TYR A 120 3.55 10.05 -18.70
N CYS A 121 3.89 9.61 -17.50
CA CYS A 121 5.29 9.52 -17.06
C CYS A 121 5.89 8.16 -17.39
N SER A 122 5.16 7.08 -17.11
CA SER A 122 5.59 5.71 -17.42
C SER A 122 5.25 5.31 -18.86
N GLY A 123 4.12 5.81 -19.38
CA GLY A 123 3.66 5.50 -20.74
C GLY A 123 3.33 4.02 -20.93
N ILE A 124 2.81 3.37 -19.87
CA ILE A 124 2.46 1.94 -19.85
C ILE A 124 1.05 1.70 -20.41
N ASP A 125 0.81 0.50 -20.93
CA ASP A 125 -0.44 0.10 -21.56
C ASP A 125 -1.46 -0.46 -20.54
N PHE A 126 -0.99 -0.96 -19.40
CA PHE A 126 -1.87 -1.35 -18.31
C PHE A 126 -1.20 -1.22 -16.94
N TRP A 127 -2.00 -1.05 -15.90
CA TRP A 127 -1.52 -1.07 -14.52
C TRP A 127 -2.57 -1.59 -13.54
N ALA A 128 -2.17 -1.96 -12.33
CA ALA A 128 -3.09 -2.32 -11.25
C ALA A 128 -2.76 -1.57 -9.96
N ILE A 129 -3.77 -0.94 -9.35
CA ILE A 129 -3.66 -0.48 -7.97
C ILE A 129 -3.81 -1.69 -7.03
N THR A 130 -2.86 -1.89 -6.14
CA THR A 130 -2.80 -3.03 -5.22
C THR A 130 -2.44 -2.57 -3.81
N ASP A 131 -3.06 -1.48 -3.35
CA ASP A 131 -2.88 -1.00 -1.97
C ASP A 131 -3.09 -2.14 -0.94
N HIS A 132 -2.30 -2.10 0.14
CA HIS A 132 -2.38 -3.07 1.24
C HIS A 132 -3.80 -3.22 1.81
N ALA A 133 -4.35 -4.43 1.75
CA ALA A 133 -5.70 -4.74 2.20
C ALA A 133 -5.88 -4.48 3.70
N GLU A 134 -4.83 -4.67 4.51
CA GLU A 134 -4.87 -4.46 5.96
C GLU A 134 -5.10 -2.99 6.36
N ALA A 135 -4.87 -2.06 5.43
CA ALA A 135 -5.03 -0.63 5.65
C ALA A 135 -6.27 -0.06 4.97
N THR A 136 -7.04 -0.88 4.27
CA THR A 136 -8.20 -0.40 3.53
C THR A 136 -9.44 -0.29 4.43
N THR A 137 -10.23 0.77 4.23
CA THR A 137 -11.54 0.97 4.86
C THR A 137 -12.62 0.95 3.79
N LYS A 138 -13.90 0.79 4.17
CA LYS A 138 -15.03 0.88 3.23
C LYS A 138 -14.98 2.15 2.36
N LYS A 139 -14.61 3.28 2.97
CA LYS A 139 -14.46 4.57 2.26
C LYS A 139 -13.33 4.51 1.24
N ARG A 140 -12.12 4.07 1.65
CA ARG A 140 -10.95 3.97 0.76
C ARG A 140 -11.22 3.00 -0.40
N TRP A 141 -11.86 1.86 -0.12
CA TRP A 141 -12.24 0.90 -1.14
C TRP A 141 -13.22 1.48 -2.17
N SER A 142 -14.27 2.16 -1.71
CA SER A 142 -15.23 2.82 -2.59
C SER A 142 -14.57 3.92 -3.44
N GLN A 143 -13.68 4.71 -2.85
CA GLN A 143 -12.93 5.74 -3.57
C GLN A 143 -11.97 5.15 -4.60
N THR A 144 -11.34 4.01 -4.29
CA THR A 144 -10.49 3.25 -5.22
C THR A 144 -11.31 2.76 -6.41
N LYS A 145 -12.45 2.10 -6.17
CA LYS A 145 -13.39 1.68 -7.23
C LYS A 145 -13.76 2.84 -8.15
N GLN A 146 -14.13 3.98 -7.58
CA GLN A 146 -14.53 5.14 -8.36
C GLN A 146 -13.35 5.73 -9.15
N SER A 147 -12.19 5.89 -8.52
CA SER A 147 -11.00 6.45 -9.18
C SER A 147 -10.56 5.61 -10.38
N LEU A 148 -10.61 4.28 -10.28
CA LEU A 148 -10.24 3.38 -11.37
C LEU A 148 -11.26 3.42 -12.52
N ARG A 149 -12.56 3.50 -12.21
CA ARG A 149 -13.62 3.74 -13.21
C ARG A 149 -13.41 5.08 -13.93
N ASP A 150 -13.08 6.13 -13.18
CA ASP A 150 -12.79 7.46 -13.72
C ASP A 150 -11.54 7.45 -14.60
N CYS A 151 -10.50 6.68 -14.23
CA CYS A 151 -9.27 6.55 -15.02
C CYS A 151 -9.54 5.83 -16.36
N ASN A 152 -10.31 4.74 -16.35
CA ASN A 152 -10.67 4.02 -17.58
C ASN A 152 -11.67 4.78 -18.45
N ALA A 153 -12.57 5.59 -17.86
CA ALA A 153 -13.48 6.44 -18.63
C ALA A 153 -12.75 7.49 -19.49
N ARG A 154 -11.48 7.78 -19.19
CA ARG A 154 -10.63 8.70 -19.95
C ARG A 154 -9.83 8.00 -21.06
N ALA A 155 -9.82 6.67 -21.12
CA ALA A 155 -8.95 5.91 -22.00
C ALA A 155 -9.37 5.88 -23.48
N GLY A 156 -10.48 6.53 -23.84
CA GLY A 156 -10.95 6.62 -25.22
C GLY A 156 -11.82 5.44 -25.63
N ASP A 157 -11.54 4.84 -26.78
CA ASP A 157 -12.30 3.73 -27.35
C ASP A 157 -12.13 2.46 -26.48
N PRO A 158 -13.20 1.89 -25.90
CA PRO A 158 -13.09 0.67 -25.08
C PRO A 158 -12.54 -0.55 -25.83
N SER A 159 -12.62 -0.57 -27.16
CA SER A 159 -12.05 -1.65 -27.98
C SER A 159 -10.55 -1.51 -28.23
N ASN A 160 -10.00 -0.30 -28.02
CA ASN A 160 -8.58 0.01 -28.14
C ASN A 160 -8.21 1.19 -27.23
N PRO A 161 -8.23 0.99 -25.90
CA PRO A 161 -7.99 2.05 -24.93
C PRO A 161 -6.53 2.48 -24.95
N ASP A 162 -6.26 3.72 -24.51
CA ASP A 162 -4.89 4.22 -24.35
C ASP A 162 -4.09 3.51 -23.26
N MET A 163 -4.79 3.06 -22.21
CA MET A 163 -4.28 2.40 -21.03
C MET A 163 -5.43 1.69 -20.30
N ILE A 164 -5.18 0.50 -19.76
CA ILE A 164 -6.13 -0.23 -18.92
C ILE A 164 -5.73 -0.12 -17.44
N SER A 165 -6.66 0.34 -16.61
CA SER A 165 -6.46 0.44 -15.16
C SER A 165 -7.24 -0.65 -14.45
N TYR A 166 -6.53 -1.62 -13.89
CA TYR A 166 -7.08 -2.69 -13.09
C TYR A 166 -7.18 -2.30 -11.63
N LEU A 167 -8.19 -2.84 -10.96
CA LEU A 167 -8.37 -2.69 -9.53
C LEU A 167 -7.96 -3.99 -8.84
N GLY A 168 -7.23 -3.85 -7.74
CA GLY A 168 -6.83 -4.96 -6.90
C GLY A 168 -6.59 -4.55 -5.45
N PHE A 169 -6.04 -5.48 -4.69
CA PHE A 169 -5.50 -5.25 -3.36
C PHE A 169 -4.33 -6.20 -3.11
N GLU A 170 -3.45 -5.84 -2.19
CA GLU A 170 -2.39 -6.73 -1.73
C GLU A 170 -2.79 -7.42 -0.43
N TRP A 171 -2.70 -8.75 -0.43
CA TRP A 171 -2.77 -9.60 0.75
C TRP A 171 -1.35 -9.79 1.31
N SER A 172 -1.01 -9.06 2.38
CA SER A 172 0.37 -8.87 2.86
C SER A 172 0.68 -9.76 4.06
N GLN A 173 0.99 -11.05 3.86
CA GLN A 173 1.13 -11.98 4.99
C GLN A 173 2.57 -12.11 5.47
N VAL A 174 2.72 -11.96 6.80
CA VAL A 174 3.98 -12.18 7.51
C VAL A 174 3.80 -13.22 8.60
N GLY A 175 4.35 -14.42 8.38
CA GLY A 175 4.48 -15.46 9.40
C GLY A 175 5.76 -15.33 10.22
N ALA A 176 5.70 -15.71 11.49
CA ALA A 176 6.85 -15.69 12.41
C ALA A 176 7.84 -16.84 12.18
N THR A 177 7.41 -17.91 11.50
CA THR A 177 8.24 -19.09 11.21
C THR A 177 8.18 -19.46 9.73
N PRO A 178 9.17 -20.19 9.20
CA PRO A 178 9.16 -20.68 7.82
C PRO A 178 7.89 -21.44 7.43
N GLU A 179 7.28 -22.17 8.37
CA GLU A 179 6.09 -23.01 8.14
C GLU A 179 4.80 -22.18 8.04
N THR A 180 4.80 -20.97 8.60
CA THR A 180 3.63 -20.10 8.71
C THR A 180 3.73 -18.83 7.84
N HIS A 181 4.87 -18.61 7.17
CA HIS A 181 5.12 -17.44 6.32
C HIS A 181 4.81 -17.71 4.84
N TYR A 182 3.71 -17.17 4.32
CA TYR A 182 3.24 -17.36 2.94
C TYR A 182 3.59 -16.21 1.99
N GLY A 183 4.34 -15.21 2.44
CA GLY A 183 4.62 -14.02 1.66
C GLY A 183 3.35 -13.27 1.24
N HIS A 184 3.48 -12.43 0.23
CA HIS A 184 2.43 -11.51 -0.16
C HIS A 184 1.76 -11.97 -1.47
N LYS A 185 0.55 -11.46 -1.76
CA LYS A 185 -0.19 -11.77 -2.98
C LYS A 185 -0.98 -10.57 -3.46
N ASN A 186 -0.74 -10.14 -4.69
CA ASN A 186 -1.64 -9.19 -5.35
C ASN A 186 -2.85 -9.95 -5.89
N VAL A 187 -4.05 -9.43 -5.60
CA VAL A 187 -5.33 -9.92 -6.12
C VAL A 187 -5.89 -8.86 -7.05
N ILE A 188 -5.99 -9.17 -8.34
CA ILE A 188 -6.32 -8.20 -9.39
C ILE A 188 -7.55 -8.68 -10.16
N PHE A 189 -8.54 -7.80 -10.28
CA PHE A 189 -9.81 -8.09 -10.95
C PHE A 189 -9.78 -7.61 -12.40
N GLU A 190 -10.30 -8.44 -13.30
CA GLU A 190 -10.37 -8.13 -14.74
C GLU A 190 -11.38 -7.00 -15.03
N GLY A 191 -12.55 -7.07 -14.39
CA GLY A 191 -13.65 -6.12 -14.56
C GLY A 191 -13.71 -5.05 -13.47
N LEU A 192 -14.57 -4.05 -13.68
CA LEU A 192 -14.81 -2.95 -12.73
C LEU A 192 -16.28 -2.83 -12.30
N GLU A 193 -17.17 -3.71 -12.78
CA GLU A 193 -18.55 -3.76 -12.28
C GLU A 193 -18.56 -4.28 -10.83
N ASP A 194 -19.50 -3.82 -10.00
CA ASP A 194 -19.50 -4.18 -8.56
C ASP A 194 -19.59 -5.69 -8.30
N LYS A 195 -20.21 -6.46 -9.21
CA LYS A 195 -20.29 -7.94 -9.13
C LYS A 195 -18.97 -8.65 -9.49
N GLU A 196 -18.06 -7.96 -10.16
CA GLU A 196 -16.77 -8.48 -10.64
C GLU A 196 -15.63 -8.13 -9.68
N LEU A 197 -15.94 -7.32 -8.68
CA LEU A 197 -15.01 -6.83 -7.66
C LEU A 197 -15.34 -7.44 -6.32
N ALA A 198 -14.32 -7.61 -5.47
CA ALA A 198 -14.57 -7.95 -4.09
C ALA A 198 -15.46 -6.89 -3.40
N MET A 199 -16.41 -7.37 -2.59
CA MET A 199 -17.27 -6.52 -1.77
C MET A 199 -16.42 -5.65 -0.82
N ARG A 200 -15.32 -6.21 -0.33
CA ARG A 200 -14.27 -5.56 0.47
C ARG A 200 -12.92 -6.26 0.20
N PRO A 201 -11.78 -5.59 0.39
CA PRO A 201 -10.49 -6.26 0.38
C PRO A 201 -10.40 -7.32 1.49
N ILE A 202 -9.65 -8.38 1.23
CA ILE A 202 -9.43 -9.47 2.18
C ILE A 202 -7.99 -9.35 2.66
N ALA A 203 -7.80 -8.95 3.91
CA ALA A 203 -6.48 -8.80 4.51
C ALA A 203 -5.88 -10.15 4.91
N SER A 204 -4.56 -10.16 5.10
CA SER A 204 -3.87 -11.28 5.72
C SER A 204 -4.11 -11.31 7.23
N GLY A 205 -4.15 -12.51 7.79
CA GLY A 205 -4.10 -12.70 9.22
C GLY A 205 -2.69 -12.57 9.77
N GLY A 206 -2.57 -12.71 11.10
CA GLY A 206 -1.30 -12.72 11.81
C GLY A 206 -0.92 -11.41 12.49
N LEU A 207 0.21 -11.47 13.20
CA LEU A 207 0.62 -10.45 14.17
C LEU A 207 0.83 -9.06 13.54
N ALA A 208 1.37 -8.99 12.31
CA ALA A 208 1.60 -7.71 11.63
C ALA A 208 0.28 -6.93 11.43
N THR A 209 -0.74 -7.59 10.89
CA THR A 209 -2.10 -7.03 10.73
C THR A 209 -2.72 -6.68 12.07
N GLU A 210 -2.59 -7.54 13.09
CA GLU A 210 -3.11 -7.26 14.43
C GLU A 210 -2.47 -6.03 15.09
N VAL A 211 -1.14 -5.88 14.97
CA VAL A 211 -0.40 -4.73 15.49
C VAL A 211 -0.80 -3.46 14.73
N LEU A 212 -0.88 -3.51 13.40
CA LEU A 212 -1.33 -2.37 12.60
C LEU A 212 -2.75 -1.95 13.02
N ARG A 213 -3.68 -2.87 13.20
CA ARG A 213 -5.06 -2.49 13.55
C ARG A 213 -5.20 -1.98 14.98
N ASN A 214 -4.54 -2.63 15.94
CA ASN A 214 -4.77 -2.36 17.36
C ASN A 214 -3.78 -1.36 17.96
N GLN A 215 -2.63 -1.14 17.33
CA GLN A 215 -1.52 -0.37 17.91
C GLN A 215 -0.94 0.69 16.96
N SER A 216 -1.45 0.82 15.73
CA SER A 216 -0.89 1.74 14.73
C SER A 216 -0.77 3.19 15.19
N SER A 217 -1.71 3.70 15.98
CA SER A 217 -1.63 5.07 16.49
C SER A 217 -0.39 5.36 17.35
N ASN A 218 0.33 4.33 17.81
CA ASN A 218 1.63 4.44 18.49
C ASN A 218 2.83 4.45 17.53
N MET A 219 2.67 4.03 16.26
CA MET A 219 3.75 4.01 15.27
C MET A 219 4.26 5.40 14.91
N MET A 220 3.42 6.43 15.06
CA MET A 220 3.79 7.82 14.81
C MET A 220 3.61 8.67 16.08
N PRO A 221 4.63 8.90 16.91
CA PRO A 221 4.52 9.69 18.12
C PRO A 221 3.93 11.09 17.87
N ARG A 222 3.04 11.55 18.74
CA ARG A 222 2.43 12.90 18.65
C ARG A 222 3.48 14.01 18.66
N SER A 223 4.61 13.77 19.32
CA SER A 223 5.72 14.71 19.39
C SER A 223 6.47 14.90 18.09
N THR A 224 6.30 14.02 17.09
CA THR A 224 6.97 14.14 15.78
C THR A 224 6.70 15.49 15.12
N VAL A 225 5.52 16.07 15.34
CA VAL A 225 5.14 17.38 14.79
C VAL A 225 5.99 18.54 15.31
N PHE A 226 6.70 18.35 16.42
CA PHE A 226 7.63 19.35 16.95
C PHE A 226 9.05 19.19 16.38
N LEU A 227 9.40 18.00 15.85
CA LEU A 227 10.69 17.74 15.21
C LEU A 227 10.72 18.29 13.78
N ASP A 228 9.58 18.23 13.10
CA ASP A 228 9.40 18.77 11.74
C ASP A 228 8.09 19.57 11.69
N PHE A 229 8.15 20.76 12.26
CA PHE A 229 6.97 21.62 12.41
C PHE A 229 6.48 22.16 11.08
N GLU A 230 7.36 22.40 10.10
CA GLU A 230 6.97 22.91 8.78
C GLU A 230 6.03 21.94 8.08
N ASN A 231 6.31 20.63 8.16
CA ASN A 231 5.49 19.58 7.55
C ASN A 231 4.46 18.97 8.50
N ARG A 232 4.21 19.54 9.68
CA ARG A 232 3.33 19.00 10.75
C ARG A 232 2.00 18.40 10.30
N GLN A 233 1.39 18.94 9.22
CA GLN A 233 0.11 18.45 8.71
C GLN A 233 0.19 16.97 8.29
N VAL A 234 1.26 16.55 7.60
CA VAL A 234 1.41 15.15 7.15
C VAL A 234 1.45 14.18 8.33
N TYR A 235 2.07 14.58 9.45
CA TYR A 235 2.11 13.78 10.67
C TYR A 235 0.76 13.73 11.40
N TYR A 236 -0.05 14.79 11.32
CA TYR A 236 -1.44 14.71 11.78
C TYR A 236 -2.27 13.76 10.91
N ASP A 237 -2.02 13.80 9.60
CA ASP A 237 -2.77 13.03 8.61
C ASP A 237 -2.46 11.53 8.71
N ILE A 238 -1.20 11.13 8.86
CA ILE A 238 -0.84 9.71 9.06
C ILE A 238 -1.43 9.19 10.38
N ARG A 239 -1.48 9.99 11.45
CA ARG A 239 -2.12 9.58 12.70
C ARG A 239 -3.62 9.38 12.53
N LYS A 240 -4.30 10.26 11.79
CA LYS A 240 -5.72 10.07 11.43
C LYS A 240 -5.91 8.84 10.56
N TYR A 241 -5.04 8.62 9.58
CA TYR A 241 -5.05 7.45 8.71
C TYR A 241 -4.93 6.13 9.49
N LEU A 242 -4.00 6.07 10.44
CA LEU A 242 -3.76 4.91 11.30
C LEU A 242 -4.95 4.65 12.25
N ALA A 243 -5.54 5.71 12.81
CA ALA A 243 -6.76 5.59 13.63
C ALA A 243 -7.92 4.98 12.84
N GLU A 244 -8.14 5.42 11.59
CA GLU A 244 -9.22 4.92 10.72
C GLU A 244 -9.09 3.42 10.39
N ILE A 245 -7.88 2.86 10.33
CA ILE A 245 -7.66 1.42 10.09
C ILE A 245 -8.24 0.59 11.25
N GLY A 246 -8.10 1.07 12.48
CA GLY A 246 -8.59 0.40 13.69
C GLY A 246 -10.10 0.59 13.95
N GLU A 247 -10.77 1.50 13.24
CA GLU A 247 -12.19 1.81 13.46
C GLU A 247 -13.14 0.74 12.89
N ALA A 248 -12.74 0.05 11.81
CA ALA A 248 -13.58 -0.98 11.18
C ALA A 248 -13.69 -2.22 12.09
N PRO A 249 -14.90 -2.76 12.37
CA PRO A 249 -15.05 -3.97 13.17
C PRO A 249 -14.53 -5.19 12.40
N SER A 250 -13.96 -6.18 13.09
CA SER A 250 -13.59 -7.45 12.45
C SER A 250 -14.85 -8.18 11.95
N CYS A 251 -14.76 -8.80 10.77
CA CYS A 251 -15.84 -9.66 10.25
C CYS A 251 -16.02 -10.92 11.11
N ASP A 252 -17.23 -11.49 11.13
CA ASP A 252 -17.48 -12.81 11.72
C ASP A 252 -16.83 -13.89 10.84
N PRO A 253 -15.79 -14.60 11.32
CA PRO A 253 -15.07 -15.57 10.50
C PRO A 253 -15.92 -16.82 10.16
N SER A 254 -17.05 -17.04 10.83
CA SER A 254 -17.95 -18.18 10.58
C SER A 254 -18.89 -17.99 9.40
N LEU A 255 -19.12 -16.74 8.98
CA LEU A 255 -19.98 -16.42 7.83
C LEU A 255 -19.19 -16.50 6.52
N PRO A 256 -19.85 -16.92 5.42
CA PRO A 256 -19.22 -16.88 4.11
C PRO A 256 -19.03 -15.44 3.62
N SER A 257 -18.02 -15.21 2.79
CA SER A 257 -17.57 -13.87 2.39
C SER A 257 -18.66 -13.00 1.74
N ASN A 258 -19.57 -13.62 0.99
CA ASN A 258 -20.72 -12.97 0.35
C ASN A 258 -21.86 -12.57 1.32
N GLU A 259 -21.84 -13.03 2.57
CA GLU A 259 -22.82 -12.69 3.61
C GLU A 259 -22.28 -11.68 4.63
N LEU A 260 -20.99 -11.32 4.52
CA LEU A 260 -20.34 -10.40 5.45
C LEU A 260 -20.77 -8.92 5.23
N PRO A 261 -20.89 -8.11 6.30
CA PRO A 261 -21.16 -6.67 6.20
C PRO A 261 -20.09 -5.89 5.41
N GLU A 262 -20.48 -5.02 4.50
CA GLU A 262 -19.57 -4.21 3.64
C GLU A 262 -18.52 -3.38 4.39
N ASP A 263 -18.76 -3.07 5.66
CA ASP A 263 -17.91 -2.22 6.50
C ASP A 263 -17.05 -2.99 7.49
N CYS A 264 -17.06 -4.33 7.47
CA CYS A 264 -16.20 -5.13 8.33
C CYS A 264 -14.83 -5.44 7.69
N PHE A 265 -13.84 -5.67 8.55
CA PHE A 265 -12.47 -6.05 8.20
C PHE A 265 -12.36 -7.57 8.04
N GLU A 266 -12.24 -8.02 6.79
CA GLU A 266 -12.20 -9.45 6.44
C GLU A 266 -10.77 -9.98 6.40
N ILE A 267 -10.55 -11.19 6.94
CA ILE A 267 -9.24 -11.80 7.06
C ILE A 267 -9.23 -13.19 6.41
N ALA A 268 -8.19 -13.45 5.61
CA ALA A 268 -7.77 -14.78 5.22
C ALA A 268 -6.41 -15.11 5.85
N GLU A 269 -6.34 -16.20 6.62
CA GLU A 269 -5.11 -16.62 7.33
C GLU A 269 -4.10 -17.28 6.39
N THR A 270 -4.59 -17.98 5.36
CA THR A 270 -3.78 -18.73 4.42
C THR A 270 -4.14 -18.42 2.97
N PRO A 271 -3.27 -18.75 2.00
CA PRO A 271 -3.63 -18.70 0.58
C PRO A 271 -4.90 -19.48 0.24
N ALA A 272 -5.11 -20.63 0.90
CA ALA A 272 -6.32 -21.43 0.73
C ALA A 272 -7.59 -20.68 1.17
N ASP A 273 -7.52 -19.98 2.30
CA ASP A 273 -8.64 -19.19 2.81
C ASP A 273 -8.94 -18.00 1.90
N LEU A 274 -7.89 -17.35 1.36
CA LEU A 274 -8.03 -16.24 0.42
C LEU A 274 -8.79 -16.69 -0.84
N VAL A 275 -8.33 -17.78 -1.47
CA VAL A 275 -8.97 -18.35 -2.67
C VAL A 275 -10.42 -18.77 -2.37
N LYS A 276 -10.67 -19.38 -1.21
CA LYS A 276 -12.02 -19.79 -0.79
C LYS A 276 -12.95 -18.59 -0.60
N ARG A 277 -12.49 -17.52 0.08
CA ARG A 277 -13.28 -16.31 0.32
C ARG A 277 -13.60 -15.57 -0.98
N LEU A 278 -12.65 -15.48 -1.91
CA LEU A 278 -12.89 -14.94 -3.25
C LEU A 278 -13.93 -15.79 -4.02
N GLY A 279 -13.80 -17.12 -3.97
CA GLY A 279 -14.75 -18.04 -4.59
C GLY A 279 -16.17 -17.98 -4.00
N GLN A 280 -16.31 -17.70 -2.71
CA GLN A 280 -17.63 -17.47 -2.07
C GLN A 280 -18.36 -16.24 -2.63
N GLN A 281 -17.62 -15.27 -3.16
CA GLN A 281 -18.16 -14.10 -3.86
C GLN A 281 -18.35 -14.35 -5.38
N ASN A 282 -18.14 -15.58 -5.85
CA ASN A 282 -18.14 -15.95 -7.27
C ASN A 282 -17.09 -15.19 -8.10
N LEU A 283 -15.92 -14.93 -7.51
CA LEU A 283 -14.80 -14.24 -8.14
C LEU A 283 -13.68 -15.22 -8.49
N ASP A 284 -13.01 -14.99 -9.63
CA ASP A 284 -11.80 -15.72 -10.06
C ASP A 284 -10.72 -14.73 -10.54
N PRO A 285 -10.18 -13.89 -9.64
CA PRO A 285 -9.21 -12.86 -10.00
C PRO A 285 -7.84 -13.45 -10.36
N LEU A 286 -6.99 -12.64 -10.98
CA LEU A 286 -5.57 -12.94 -11.09
C LEU A 286 -4.92 -12.80 -9.71
N ILE A 287 -4.24 -13.84 -9.25
CA ILE A 287 -3.50 -13.83 -7.99
C ILE A 287 -2.01 -14.03 -8.28
N ILE A 288 -1.19 -13.05 -7.88
CA ILE A 288 0.24 -13.02 -8.15
C ILE A 288 1.00 -13.06 -6.82
N PRO A 289 1.62 -14.20 -6.44
CA PRO A 289 2.47 -14.25 -5.27
C PRO A 289 3.75 -13.46 -5.47
N HIS A 290 4.17 -12.79 -4.40
CA HIS A 290 5.37 -11.96 -4.34
C HIS A 290 5.89 -11.85 -2.89
N GLY A 291 6.90 -11.02 -2.65
CA GLY A 291 7.37 -10.66 -1.30
C GLY A 291 7.90 -11.82 -0.44
N SER A 292 8.08 -13.02 -1.01
CA SER A 292 8.34 -14.23 -0.21
C SER A 292 9.78 -14.38 0.30
N SER A 293 10.63 -13.37 0.08
CA SER A 293 12.06 -13.39 0.39
C SER A 293 12.61 -12.05 0.89
N TRP A 294 11.76 -11.11 1.31
CA TRP A 294 12.25 -9.84 1.83
C TRP A 294 12.90 -10.03 3.20
N GLY A 295 14.22 -9.77 3.28
CA GLY A 295 15.04 -9.99 4.48
C GLY A 295 14.64 -9.18 5.72
N PHE A 296 13.70 -8.24 5.60
CA PHE A 296 13.16 -7.49 6.74
C PHE A 296 12.22 -8.33 7.62
N TYR A 297 11.37 -9.17 7.01
CA TYR A 297 10.35 -9.95 7.73
C TYR A 297 10.37 -11.44 7.44
N THR A 298 11.04 -11.89 6.36
CA THR A 298 10.97 -13.29 5.95
C THR A 298 11.82 -14.13 6.90
N PRO A 299 11.22 -15.12 7.60
CA PRO A 299 12.00 -15.98 8.48
C PRO A 299 13.09 -16.72 7.69
N PHE A 300 14.29 -16.85 8.28
CA PHE A 300 15.36 -17.65 7.68
C PHE A 300 14.90 -19.07 7.38
N LEU A 301 15.41 -19.66 6.29
CA LEU A 301 15.05 -20.99 5.82
C LEU A 301 13.62 -21.13 5.26
N THR A 302 12.90 -20.02 5.06
CA THR A 302 11.62 -20.03 4.34
C THR A 302 11.81 -20.58 2.93
N THR A 303 10.96 -21.56 2.58
CA THR A 303 10.84 -22.04 1.20
C THR A 303 9.38 -21.96 0.72
N TRP A 304 9.20 -22.09 -0.60
CA TRP A 304 7.90 -22.02 -1.27
C TRP A 304 7.08 -23.30 -1.19
N ASP A 305 7.68 -24.40 -0.79
CA ASP A 305 7.11 -25.76 -0.78
C ASP A 305 5.68 -25.84 -0.21
N LYS A 306 5.43 -25.18 0.92
CA LYS A 306 4.13 -25.15 1.60
C LYS A 306 3.04 -24.46 0.80
N GLN A 307 3.39 -23.45 0.00
CA GLN A 307 2.45 -22.71 -0.85
C GLN A 307 2.09 -23.51 -2.11
N LEU A 308 2.96 -24.44 -2.52
CA LEU A 308 2.80 -25.28 -3.70
C LEU A 308 2.02 -26.58 -3.41
N LYS A 309 1.57 -26.79 -2.17
CA LYS A 309 0.70 -27.92 -1.81
C LYS A 309 -0.67 -27.72 -2.45
N THR A 310 -1.29 -28.79 -2.97
CA THR A 310 -2.64 -28.73 -3.58
C THR A 310 -3.69 -28.06 -2.68
N ALA A 311 -3.57 -28.24 -1.35
CA ALA A 311 -4.47 -27.62 -0.38
C ALA A 311 -4.42 -26.07 -0.38
N MET A 312 -3.37 -25.47 -0.94
CA MET A 312 -3.17 -24.01 -1.05
C MET A 312 -3.55 -23.46 -2.44
N TYR A 313 -4.12 -24.29 -3.33
CA TYR A 313 -4.55 -23.93 -4.68
C TYR A 313 -3.47 -23.24 -5.55
N PRO A 314 -2.26 -23.83 -5.69
CA PRO A 314 -1.19 -23.23 -6.47
C PRO A 314 -1.52 -23.03 -7.95
N ASP A 315 -2.50 -23.78 -8.49
CA ASP A 315 -3.04 -23.62 -9.84
C ASP A 315 -3.73 -22.27 -10.07
N LYS A 316 -4.11 -21.57 -8.99
CA LYS A 316 -4.62 -20.19 -9.02
C LYS A 316 -3.52 -19.13 -9.16
N PHE A 317 -2.25 -19.49 -8.95
CA PHE A 317 -1.11 -18.58 -8.98
C PHE A 317 -0.33 -18.71 -10.28
N LYS A 318 -0.92 -18.23 -11.38
CA LYS A 318 -0.36 -18.41 -12.74
C LYS A 318 0.86 -17.53 -13.04
N LEU A 319 1.03 -16.45 -12.28
CA LEU A 319 2.14 -15.51 -12.40
C LEU A 319 2.82 -15.37 -11.03
N ILE A 320 4.12 -15.09 -11.05
CA ILE A 320 4.93 -14.85 -9.85
C ILE A 320 5.77 -13.60 -10.11
N GLU A 321 5.81 -12.71 -9.13
CA GLU A 321 6.75 -11.60 -9.12
C GLU A 321 8.07 -12.04 -8.47
N ILE A 322 9.17 -11.90 -9.19
CA ILE A 322 10.50 -12.35 -8.76
C ILE A 322 11.32 -11.20 -8.15
N MET A 323 10.97 -9.94 -8.44
CA MET A 323 11.68 -8.75 -7.97
C MET A 323 10.69 -7.60 -7.75
N SER A 324 10.62 -7.12 -6.51
CA SER A 324 9.71 -6.05 -6.05
C SER A 324 10.46 -4.80 -5.54
N GLY A 325 11.75 -4.68 -5.88
CA GLY A 325 12.67 -3.68 -5.32
C GLY A 325 13.14 -3.98 -3.88
N HIS A 326 12.48 -4.89 -3.16
CA HIS A 326 12.79 -5.25 -1.76
C HIS A 326 13.67 -6.52 -1.62
N GLY A 327 14.63 -6.67 -2.52
CA GLY A 327 15.54 -7.81 -2.58
C GLY A 327 16.37 -7.78 -3.85
N ASN A 328 17.22 -8.79 -4.05
CA ASN A 328 17.98 -8.96 -5.29
C ASN A 328 17.39 -10.12 -6.10
N SER A 329 17.33 -9.95 -7.42
CA SER A 329 17.09 -11.05 -8.38
C SER A 329 18.40 -11.75 -8.74
N GLU A 330 19.36 -11.74 -7.81
CA GLU A 330 20.71 -12.25 -8.04
C GLU A 330 20.73 -13.75 -8.30
N GLU A 331 21.84 -14.18 -8.91
CA GLU A 331 22.16 -15.57 -9.12
C GLU A 331 22.05 -16.35 -7.80
N TYR A 332 21.40 -17.51 -7.86
CA TYR A 332 21.32 -18.42 -6.70
C TYR A 332 22.73 -18.76 -6.20
N ARG A 333 22.93 -18.64 -4.88
CA ARG A 333 24.14 -19.06 -4.18
C ARG A 333 23.78 -20.13 -3.16
N ASP A 334 24.63 -21.14 -3.02
CA ASP A 334 24.40 -22.28 -2.13
C ASP A 334 24.84 -22.04 -0.68
N TYR A 335 25.22 -20.80 -0.33
CA TYR A 335 25.51 -20.43 1.04
C TYR A 335 24.24 -20.31 1.89
N LYS A 336 24.39 -20.53 3.20
CA LYS A 336 23.29 -20.42 4.17
C LYS A 336 23.56 -19.26 5.10
N ASN A 337 22.56 -18.39 5.30
CA ASN A 337 22.63 -17.31 6.28
C ASN A 337 22.39 -17.79 7.72
N ALA A 338 21.73 -18.94 7.88
CA ALA A 338 21.44 -19.56 9.17
C ALA A 338 21.32 -21.08 8.99
N ILE A 339 21.58 -21.83 10.04
CA ILE A 339 21.36 -23.29 10.11
C ILE A 339 20.58 -23.65 11.39
N PRO A 340 19.82 -24.74 11.41
CA PRO A 340 19.23 -25.24 12.66
C PRO A 340 20.32 -25.64 13.66
N GLY A 341 20.28 -25.09 14.87
CA GLY A 341 21.13 -25.46 16.00
C GLY A 341 20.59 -26.67 16.77
N GLU A 342 21.40 -27.22 17.67
CA GLU A 342 21.05 -28.41 18.47
C GLU A 342 19.89 -28.18 19.44
N ASP A 343 19.67 -26.93 19.85
CA ASP A 343 18.59 -26.49 20.74
C ASP A 343 17.30 -26.12 19.98
N GLY A 344 17.29 -26.27 18.64
CA GLY A 344 16.19 -25.86 17.78
C GLY A 344 16.17 -24.36 17.43
N MET A 345 17.13 -23.57 17.92
CA MET A 345 17.31 -22.17 17.53
C MET A 345 18.15 -22.07 16.27
N LEU A 346 18.14 -20.90 15.61
CA LEU A 346 19.04 -20.66 14.49
C LEU A 346 20.47 -20.44 14.99
N ALA A 347 21.41 -21.18 14.41
CA ALA A 347 22.84 -21.02 14.61
C ALA A 347 23.50 -20.37 13.40
N CYS A 348 24.59 -19.65 13.65
CA CYS A 348 25.39 -19.05 12.61
C CYS A 348 26.28 -20.10 11.94
N PRO A 349 26.20 -20.31 10.61
CA PRO A 349 27.10 -21.22 9.94
C PRO A 349 28.56 -20.72 9.98
N GLU A 350 29.51 -21.63 9.86
CA GLU A 350 30.93 -21.26 9.77
C GLU A 350 31.21 -20.49 8.47
N PRO A 351 32.05 -19.44 8.50
CA PRO A 351 32.47 -18.74 7.29
C PRO A 351 33.12 -19.68 6.27
N THR A 352 32.83 -19.45 4.99
CA THR A 352 33.45 -20.15 3.86
C THR A 352 34.34 -19.19 3.08
N GLU A 353 35.14 -19.69 2.13
CA GLU A 353 35.98 -18.85 1.27
C GLU A 353 35.16 -17.79 0.50
N ASN A 354 33.93 -18.10 0.12
CA ASN A 354 33.08 -17.26 -0.73
C ASN A 354 31.96 -16.54 0.02
N PHE A 355 31.78 -16.78 1.32
CA PHE A 355 30.67 -16.22 2.09
C PHE A 355 30.94 -16.19 3.59
N THR A 356 30.72 -15.03 4.19
CA THR A 356 30.70 -14.83 5.65
C THR A 356 29.28 -14.46 6.07
N PRO A 357 28.62 -15.27 6.91
CA PRO A 357 27.28 -14.94 7.42
C PRO A 357 27.25 -13.63 8.23
N LEU A 358 26.10 -12.97 8.29
CA LEU A 358 25.89 -11.69 8.99
C LEU A 358 25.35 -11.83 10.43
N CYS A 359 25.28 -13.07 10.91
CA CYS A 359 25.18 -13.40 12.34
C CYS A 359 26.59 -13.50 12.95
#